data_AF-A0A557RQA8-F1
#
_entry.id   AF-A0A557RQA8-F1
#
_cell.length_a   1.000
_cell.length_b   1.000
_cell.length_c   1.000
_cell.angle_alpha   90.00
_cell.angle_beta   90.00
_cell.angle_gamma   90.00
#
_symmetry.space_group_name_H-M   'P 1'
#
loop_
_entity.id
_entity.type
_entity.pdbx_description
1 polymer ?
#
loop_
_entity_poly.entity_id
_entity_poly.type
_entity_poly.pdbx_seq_one_letter_code
_entity_poly.pdbx_strand_id
1 'polypeptide(L)'
;MTDPLKAFMQANALTAPSFAPDSRYHGLDTAQWTRPDGEAVTYVRRRFIPPPDNFATLQEHRVESGDRLDNLAAQYLGDPQQYWRLCDGNGAVRPDDLTDTVGRRLRITLPEGVPGGSGE
;
A
#
# COMPACT_ATOMS: atom_id res chain seq x y z
N MET A 1 1.24 22.14 9.37
CA MET A 1 1.75 21.87 10.73
C MET A 1 0.86 20.81 11.35
N THR A 2 1.44 19.68 11.77
CA THR A 2 0.71 18.67 12.56
C THR A 2 0.34 19.27 13.91
N ASP A 3 -0.91 19.14 14.33
CA ASP A 3 -1.36 19.59 15.64
C ASP A 3 -0.54 18.87 16.74
N PRO A 4 0.21 19.61 17.59
CA PRO A 4 1.08 19.03 18.60
C PRO A 4 0.32 18.19 19.64
N LEU A 5 -0.95 18.49 19.92
CA LEU A 5 -1.80 17.66 20.80
C LEU A 5 -2.13 16.32 20.15
N LYS A 6 -2.49 16.35 18.87
CA LYS A 6 -2.78 15.12 18.10
C LYS A 6 -1.55 14.23 17.96
N ALA A 7 -0.38 14.83 17.68
CA ALA A 7 0.89 14.12 17.60
C ALA A 7 1.27 13.45 18.95
N PHE A 8 1.05 14.15 20.07
CA PHE A 8 1.27 13.60 21.41
C PHE A 8 0.32 12.44 21.73
N MET A 9 -0.97 12.54 21.39
CA MET A 9 -1.94 11.46 21.63
C MET A 9 -1.65 10.19 20.82
N GLN A 10 -1.17 10.35 19.59
CA GLN A 10 -0.72 9.22 18.75
C GLN A 10 0.55 8.57 19.31
N ALA A 11 1.54 9.37 19.72
CA ALA A 11 2.79 8.87 20.31
C ALA A 11 2.57 8.10 21.63
N ASN A 12 1.49 8.40 22.36
CA ASN A 12 1.12 7.75 23.62
C ASN A 12 -0.01 6.71 23.48
N ALA A 13 -0.36 6.31 22.24
CA ALA A 13 -1.41 5.32 21.96
C ALA A 13 -2.79 5.62 22.60
N LEU A 14 -3.11 6.89 22.85
CA LEU A 14 -4.37 7.33 23.46
C LEU A 14 -5.55 7.33 22.48
N THR A 15 -5.29 7.04 21.20
CA THR A 15 -6.31 6.93 20.15
C THR A 15 -6.07 5.62 19.39
N ALA A 16 -7.08 4.77 19.31
CA ALA A 16 -6.98 3.53 18.54
C ALA A 16 -6.74 3.85 17.05
N PRO A 17 -5.86 3.09 16.37
CA PRO A 17 -5.64 3.28 14.94
C PRO A 17 -6.94 3.07 14.16
N SER A 18 -7.21 3.95 13.18
CA SER A 18 -8.43 3.87 12.37
C SER A 18 -8.47 2.67 11.42
N PHE A 19 -7.33 1.99 11.23
CA PHE A 19 -7.17 0.87 10.31
C PHE A 19 -6.38 -0.26 10.95
N ALA A 20 -6.75 -1.50 10.62
CA ALA A 20 -6.07 -2.70 11.06
C ALA A 20 -4.59 -2.73 10.60
N PRO A 21 -3.69 -3.46 11.29
CA PRO A 21 -2.25 -3.46 11.00
C PRO A 21 -1.85 -3.90 9.58
N ASP A 22 -2.67 -4.73 8.95
CA ASP A 22 -2.52 -5.27 7.59
C ASP A 22 -3.13 -4.37 6.51
N SER A 23 -3.84 -3.31 6.90
CA SER A 23 -4.45 -2.38 5.97
C SER A 23 -3.41 -1.51 5.27
N ARG A 24 -3.65 -1.25 3.96
CA ARG A 24 -2.92 -0.24 3.17
C ARG A 24 -2.82 1.12 3.85
N TYR A 25 -3.84 1.47 4.65
CA TYR A 25 -3.97 2.77 5.31
C TYR A 25 -3.56 2.75 6.78
N HIS A 26 -2.96 1.65 7.26
CA HIS A 26 -2.47 1.58 8.63
C HIS A 26 -1.47 2.72 8.93
N GLY A 27 -1.64 3.37 10.08
CA GLY A 27 -0.83 4.53 10.48
C GLY A 27 -1.23 5.86 9.82
N LEU A 28 -2.21 5.88 8.90
CA LEU A 28 -2.71 7.12 8.31
C LEU A 28 -3.83 7.77 9.12
N ASP A 29 -3.77 9.09 9.15
CA ASP A 29 -4.81 9.95 9.69
C ASP A 29 -6.05 9.99 8.80
N THR A 30 -7.21 10.15 9.42
CA THR A 30 -8.40 10.69 8.76
C THR A 30 -8.48 12.21 8.94
N ALA A 31 -9.19 12.87 8.03
CA ALA A 31 -9.54 14.28 8.08
C ALA A 31 -11.00 14.46 7.65
N GLN A 32 -11.57 15.63 7.92
CA GLN A 32 -12.92 15.98 7.52
C GLN A 32 -12.92 17.18 6.59
N TRP A 33 -13.77 17.11 5.57
CA TRP A 33 -14.08 18.23 4.68
C TRP A 33 -15.57 18.50 4.74
N THR A 34 -15.95 19.75 5.04
CA THR A 34 -17.34 20.18 5.05
C THR A 34 -17.78 20.56 3.65
N ARG A 35 -18.81 19.87 3.15
CA ARG A 35 -19.46 20.17 1.87
C ARG A 35 -20.18 21.51 1.93
N PRO A 36 -20.50 22.12 0.76
CA PRO A 36 -21.26 23.37 0.70
C PRO A 36 -22.66 23.30 1.36
N ASP A 37 -23.25 22.12 1.50
CA ASP A 37 -24.53 21.88 2.18
C ASP A 37 -24.39 21.72 3.71
N GLY A 38 -23.17 21.80 4.26
CA GLY A 38 -22.87 21.65 5.67
C GLY A 38 -22.55 20.21 6.11
N GLU A 39 -22.65 19.21 5.23
CA GLU A 39 -22.33 17.82 5.55
C GLU A 39 -20.81 17.62 5.72
N ALA A 40 -20.38 16.99 6.81
CA ALA A 40 -18.98 16.63 7.03
C ALA A 40 -18.64 15.27 6.38
N VAL A 41 -17.67 15.26 5.47
CA VAL A 41 -17.14 14.05 4.83
C VAL A 41 -15.81 13.67 5.45
N THR A 42 -15.75 12.51 6.10
CA THR A 42 -14.49 11.93 6.59
C THR A 42 -13.75 11.25 5.44
N TYR A 43 -12.46 11.52 5.29
CA TYR A 43 -11.59 10.91 4.29
C TYR A 43 -10.23 10.55 4.87
N VAL A 44 -9.54 9.59 4.24
CA VAL A 44 -8.17 9.21 4.61
C VAL A 44 -7.20 10.21 4.02
N ARG A 45 -6.21 10.66 4.81
CA ARG A 45 -5.16 11.53 4.28
C ARG A 45 -4.34 10.82 3.20
N ARG A 46 -3.79 11.63 2.29
CA ARG A 46 -3.05 11.15 1.14
C ARG A 46 -1.88 10.26 1.58
N ARG A 47 -1.85 9.05 1.02
CA ARG A 47 -0.70 8.15 1.05
C ARG A 47 0.21 8.43 -0.15
N PHE A 48 1.51 8.44 0.07
CA PHE A 48 2.50 8.43 -1.01
C PHE A 48 2.95 6.99 -1.28
N ILE A 49 3.14 6.65 -2.55
CA ILE A 49 3.68 5.35 -2.92
C ILE A 49 5.19 5.42 -2.73
N PRO A 50 5.80 4.48 -1.99
CA PRO A 50 7.24 4.50 -1.81
C PRO A 50 7.97 4.29 -3.15
N PRO A 51 9.17 4.86 -3.32
CA PRO A 51 10.01 4.57 -4.48
C PRO A 51 10.24 3.05 -4.65
N PRO A 52 10.10 2.48 -5.86
CA PRO A 52 10.33 1.06 -6.11
C PRO A 52 11.74 0.56 -5.73
N ASP A 53 12.72 1.46 -5.68
CA ASP A 53 14.11 1.17 -5.30
C ASP A 53 14.25 0.86 -3.79
N ASN A 54 13.26 1.21 -2.98
CA ASN A 54 13.22 0.86 -1.55
C ASN A 54 12.89 -0.64 -1.31
N PHE A 55 12.56 -1.38 -2.36
CA PHE A 55 12.13 -2.76 -2.29
C PHE A 55 13.14 -3.70 -2.96
N ALA A 56 13.52 -4.76 -2.27
CA ALA A 56 14.31 -5.84 -2.87
C ALA A 56 13.40 -6.81 -3.65
N THR A 57 13.78 -7.12 -4.89
CA THR A 57 13.07 -8.14 -5.70
C THR A 57 13.39 -9.53 -5.20
N LEU A 58 12.36 -10.34 -4.94
CA LEU A 58 12.49 -11.78 -4.69
C LEU A 58 12.44 -12.58 -5.98
N GLN A 59 11.45 -12.28 -6.82
CA GLN A 59 11.24 -12.91 -8.11
C GLN A 59 10.42 -11.99 -9.02
N GLU A 60 10.31 -12.36 -10.29
CA GLU A 60 9.43 -11.71 -11.24
C GLU A 60 8.30 -12.65 -11.65
N HIS A 61 7.08 -12.11 -11.72
CA HIS A 61 5.93 -12.76 -12.32
C HIS A 61 5.70 -12.17 -13.71
N ARG A 62 5.56 -13.01 -14.73
CA ARG A 62 5.18 -12.58 -16.07
C ARG A 62 3.66 -12.60 -16.18
N VAL A 63 3.05 -11.45 -16.41
CA VAL A 63 1.61 -11.30 -16.54
C VAL A 63 1.08 -12.17 -17.67
N GLU A 64 0.05 -12.95 -17.38
CA GLU A 64 -0.70 -13.80 -18.29
C GLU A 64 -2.15 -13.29 -18.45
N SER A 65 -2.82 -13.79 -19.49
CA SER A 65 -4.23 -13.45 -19.71
C SER A 65 -5.09 -14.00 -18.58
N GLY A 66 -5.89 -13.14 -17.95
CA GLY A 66 -6.77 -13.52 -16.84
C GLY A 66 -6.15 -13.32 -15.46
N ASP A 67 -4.90 -12.85 -15.38
CA ASP A 67 -4.34 -12.42 -14.11
C ASP A 67 -5.16 -11.30 -13.48
N ARG A 68 -5.35 -11.44 -12.17
CA ARG A 68 -5.91 -10.39 -11.32
C ARG A 68 -4.97 -10.15 -10.17
N LEU A 69 -4.76 -8.89 -9.82
CA LEU A 69 -3.76 -8.52 -8.83
C LEU A 69 -4.06 -9.06 -7.42
N ASP A 70 -5.34 -9.22 -7.06
CA ASP A 70 -5.76 -9.86 -5.81
C ASP A 70 -5.44 -11.36 -5.78
N ASN A 71 -5.61 -12.07 -6.91
CA ASN A 71 -5.19 -13.47 -7.02
C ASN A 71 -3.67 -13.61 -6.93
N LEU A 72 -2.92 -12.74 -7.61
CA LEU A 72 -1.46 -12.71 -7.52
C LEU A 72 -1.01 -12.40 -6.08
N ALA A 73 -1.70 -11.51 -5.37
CA ALA A 73 -1.44 -11.23 -3.97
C ALA A 73 -1.73 -12.42 -3.07
N ALA A 74 -2.85 -13.13 -3.27
CA ALA A 74 -3.13 -14.37 -2.55
C ALA A 74 -2.04 -15.42 -2.80
N GLN A 75 -1.58 -15.57 -4.05
CA GLN A 75 -0.55 -16.53 -4.43
C GLN A 75 0.83 -16.20 -3.81
N TYR A 76 1.27 -14.94 -3.90
CA TYR A 76 2.62 -14.56 -3.53
C TYR A 76 2.76 -14.03 -2.09
N LEU A 77 1.70 -13.44 -1.53
CA LEU A 77 1.70 -12.80 -0.22
C LEU A 77 0.81 -13.52 0.80
N GLY A 78 0.04 -14.53 0.36
CA GLY A 78 -0.87 -15.31 1.19
C GLY A 78 -2.19 -14.60 1.53
N ASP A 79 -2.40 -13.36 1.05
CA ASP A 79 -3.62 -12.59 1.31
C ASP A 79 -3.98 -11.70 0.10
N PRO A 80 -5.18 -11.89 -0.52
CA PRO A 80 -5.63 -11.07 -1.63
C PRO A 80 -5.81 -9.59 -1.28
N GLN A 81 -6.10 -9.25 -0.02
CA GLN A 81 -6.26 -7.87 0.43
C GLN A 81 -4.94 -7.09 0.45
N GLN A 82 -3.80 -7.80 0.36
CA GLN A 82 -2.48 -7.19 0.33
C GLN A 82 -1.94 -6.90 -1.07
N TYR A 83 -2.79 -6.91 -2.11
CA TYR A 83 -2.43 -6.54 -3.49
C TYR A 83 -1.73 -5.18 -3.60
N TRP A 84 -2.03 -4.24 -2.70
CA TRP A 84 -1.43 -2.92 -2.67
C TRP A 84 0.10 -2.96 -2.47
N ARG A 85 0.64 -4.03 -1.89
CA ARG A 85 2.10 -4.22 -1.78
C ARG A 85 2.73 -4.50 -3.14
N LEU A 86 2.02 -5.22 -4.03
CA LEU A 86 2.47 -5.40 -5.41
C LEU A 86 2.45 -4.06 -6.16
N CYS A 87 1.46 -3.21 -5.90
CA CYS A 87 1.46 -1.83 -6.40
C CYS A 87 2.68 -1.05 -5.93
N ASP A 88 2.99 -1.07 -4.63
CA ASP A 88 4.11 -0.30 -4.08
C ASP A 88 5.46 -0.77 -4.63
N GLY A 89 5.73 -2.09 -4.64
CA GLY A 89 6.98 -2.65 -5.16
C GLY A 89 7.21 -2.39 -6.66
N ASN A 90 6.15 -2.07 -7.40
CA ASN A 90 6.19 -1.74 -8.83
C ASN A 90 5.90 -0.26 -9.12
N GLY A 91 5.74 0.59 -8.09
CA GLY A 91 5.48 2.03 -8.23
C GLY A 91 4.14 2.37 -8.90
N ALA A 92 3.17 1.47 -8.87
CA ALA A 92 1.90 1.64 -9.59
C ALA A 92 0.86 2.38 -8.74
N VAL A 93 0.35 3.50 -9.28
CA VAL A 93 -0.74 4.25 -8.66
C VAL A 93 -2.07 3.54 -8.84
N ARG A 94 -2.32 3.01 -10.03
CA ARG A 94 -3.51 2.23 -10.35
C ARG A 94 -3.16 0.74 -10.37
N PRO A 95 -3.91 -0.11 -9.66
CA PRO A 95 -3.68 -1.55 -9.64
C PRO A 95 -3.73 -2.19 -11.03
N ASP A 96 -4.70 -1.80 -11.85
CA ASP A 96 -4.98 -2.42 -13.16
C ASP A 96 -3.80 -2.25 -14.14
N ASP A 97 -3.04 -1.15 -14.02
CA ASP A 97 -1.84 -0.90 -14.82
C ASP A 97 -0.85 -2.09 -14.75
N LEU A 98 -0.82 -2.82 -13.62
CA LEU A 98 0.07 -3.97 -13.42
C LEU A 98 -0.31 -5.19 -14.26
N THR A 99 -1.60 -5.40 -14.57
CA THR A 99 -2.10 -6.61 -15.25
C THR A 99 -2.66 -6.33 -16.64
N ASP A 100 -2.85 -5.06 -17.03
CA ASP A 100 -3.44 -4.67 -18.32
C ASP A 100 -2.61 -5.10 -19.54
N THR A 101 -1.31 -5.35 -19.37
CA THR A 101 -0.41 -5.77 -20.47
C THR A 101 0.12 -7.17 -20.22
N VAL A 102 -0.43 -8.14 -20.95
CA VAL A 102 0.08 -9.52 -20.98
C VAL A 102 1.55 -9.52 -21.41
N GLY A 103 2.38 -10.27 -20.69
CA GLY A 103 3.82 -10.37 -20.89
C GLY A 103 4.64 -9.33 -20.13
N ARG A 104 4.01 -8.34 -19.47
CA ARG A 104 4.69 -7.45 -18.52
C ARG A 104 5.33 -8.27 -17.41
N ARG A 105 6.48 -7.82 -16.90
CA ARG A 105 7.12 -8.38 -15.72
C ARG A 105 6.74 -7.57 -14.48
N LEU A 106 6.21 -8.24 -13.47
CA LEU A 106 5.88 -7.69 -12.16
C LEU A 106 6.91 -8.16 -11.16
N ARG A 107 7.50 -7.22 -10.43
CA ARG A 107 8.39 -7.53 -9.31
C ARG A 107 7.53 -8.02 -8.14
N ILE A 108 7.86 -9.20 -7.64
CA ILE A 108 7.40 -9.67 -6.33
C ILE A 108 8.52 -9.34 -5.35
N THR A 109 8.24 -8.51 -4.36
CA THR A 109 9.26 -7.91 -3.49
C THR A 109 9.14 -8.34 -2.05
N LEU A 110 10.25 -8.21 -1.31
CA LEU A 110 10.19 -8.14 0.15
C LEU A 110 9.47 -6.86 0.61
N PRO A 111 9.07 -6.76 1.89
CA PRO A 111 8.61 -5.51 2.46
C PRO A 111 9.65 -4.38 2.31
N GLU A 112 9.18 -3.13 2.29
CA GLU A 112 10.02 -1.94 2.14
C GLU A 112 11.19 -1.95 3.15
N GLY A 113 12.40 -1.65 2.68
CA GLY A 113 13.59 -1.55 3.53
C GLY A 113 14.17 -2.88 4.01
N VAL A 114 13.52 -4.02 3.71
CA VAL A 114 14.11 -5.34 3.98
C VAL A 114 15.13 -5.63 2.86
N PRO A 115 16.43 -5.81 3.20
CA PRO A 115 17.45 -6.09 2.19
C PRO A 115 17.21 -7.44 1.53
N GLY A 116 17.50 -7.53 0.24
CA GLY A 116 17.54 -8.81 -0.46
C GLY A 116 18.68 -9.66 0.08
N GLY A 117 18.47 -10.98 0.18
CA GLY A 117 19.57 -11.90 0.43
C GLY A 117 20.60 -11.76 -0.69
N SER A 118 21.86 -11.50 -0.35
CA SER A 118 22.98 -11.66 -1.26
C SER A 118 23.07 -13.14 -1.63
N GLY A 119 22.48 -13.51 -2.77
CA GLY A 119 22.68 -14.84 -3.33
C GLY A 119 24.15 -15.00 -3.72
N GLU A 120 24.80 -16.00 -3.15
CA GLU A 120 26.01 -16.64 -3.70
C GLU A 120 25.70 -17.35 -5.02
#